data_AF-A0A124G2I6-F1
#
_entry.id   AF-A0A124G2I6-F1
#
_cell.length_a   1.000
_cell.length_b   1.000
_cell.length_c   1.000
_cell.angle_alpha   90.00
_cell.angle_beta   90.00
_cell.angle_gamma   90.00
#
_symmetry.space_group_name_H-M   'P 1'
#
loop_
_entity.id
_entity.type
_entity.pdbx_description
1 polymer ?
#
loop_
_entity_poly.entity_id
_entity_poly.type
_entity_poly.pdbx_seq_one_letter_code
_entity_poly.pdbx_strand_id
1 'polypeptide(L)'
;MTEENSKKDVREFYNQVGWKLIDESLYQNAQFEDLRPVSKEYIHRCHMRVNKHLSPKGRFFLDAGSGPVQYSEYLTYSENYHARVCMDISIVALQEAKKRLGDHGRYVVGDIAHLPFKDDVFDGIVSLHTIHHVPMEDKLPGGC
;
A
#
# COMPACT_ATOMS: atom_id res chain seq x y z
N MET A 1 -17.39 -18.26 -10.35
CA MET A 1 -16.89 -17.75 -9.07
C MET A 1 -17.36 -16.31 -8.99
N THR A 2 -18.15 -15.91 -7.99
CA THR A 2 -18.67 -14.54 -7.88
C THR A 2 -17.56 -13.57 -7.45
N GLU A 3 -17.64 -12.30 -7.83
CA GLU A 3 -16.60 -11.30 -7.58
C GLU A 3 -16.35 -11.03 -6.08
N GLU A 4 -17.41 -11.04 -5.28
CA GLU A 4 -17.31 -11.02 -3.82
C GLU A 4 -16.43 -12.15 -3.28
N ASN A 5 -16.43 -13.33 -3.92
CA ASN A 5 -15.55 -14.42 -3.53
C ASN A 5 -14.10 -14.08 -3.88
N SER A 6 -13.82 -13.49 -5.05
CA SER A 6 -12.45 -13.10 -5.41
C SER A 6 -11.84 -12.05 -4.46
N LYS A 7 -12.61 -11.04 -4.03
CA LYS A 7 -12.13 -10.04 -3.06
C LYS A 7 -11.96 -10.63 -1.66
N LYS A 8 -12.88 -11.51 -1.24
CA LYS A 8 -12.76 -12.26 0.02
C LYS A 8 -11.52 -13.15 0.02
N ASP A 9 -11.26 -13.86 -1.09
CA ASP A 9 -10.08 -14.73 -1.24
C ASP A 9 -8.76 -13.93 -1.15
N VAL A 10 -8.67 -12.77 -1.81
CA VAL A 10 -7.50 -11.88 -1.71
C VAL A 10 -7.31 -11.34 -0.29
N ARG A 11 -8.41 -10.90 0.36
CA ARG A 11 -8.37 -10.42 1.74
C ARG A 11 -7.93 -11.52 2.71
N GLU A 12 -8.47 -12.72 2.57
CA GLU A 12 -8.12 -13.88 3.39
C GLU A 12 -6.65 -14.26 3.19
N PHE A 13 -6.17 -14.27 1.95
CA PHE A 13 -4.75 -14.51 1.65
C PHE A 13 -3.83 -13.52 2.37
N TYR A 14 -4.07 -12.21 2.27
CA TYR A 14 -3.21 -11.22 2.94
C TYR A 14 -3.33 -11.23 4.46
N ASN A 15 -4.53 -11.48 4.99
CA ASN A 15 -4.73 -11.60 6.44
C ASN A 15 -4.06 -12.85 7.03
N GLN A 16 -3.99 -13.95 6.29
CA GLN A 16 -3.48 -15.22 6.82
C GLN A 16 -2.04 -15.54 6.41
N VAL A 17 -1.58 -15.02 5.27
CA VAL A 17 -0.33 -15.44 4.63
C VAL A 17 0.52 -14.23 4.27
N GLY A 18 0.01 -13.31 3.44
CA GLY A 18 0.83 -12.29 2.77
C GLY A 18 1.69 -11.39 3.68
N TRP A 19 1.20 -11.06 4.88
CA TRP A 19 1.87 -10.13 5.80
C TRP A 19 2.45 -10.77 7.07
N LYS A 20 2.62 -12.08 7.09
CA LYS A 20 3.37 -12.73 8.18
C LYS A 20 4.86 -12.40 8.05
N LEU A 21 5.48 -12.06 9.19
CA LEU A 21 6.93 -11.96 9.29
C LEU A 21 7.51 -13.37 9.14
N ILE A 22 8.45 -13.52 8.21
CA ILE A 22 9.24 -14.74 8.01
C ILE A 22 10.66 -14.59 8.55
N ASP A 23 11.07 -13.35 8.87
CA ASP A 23 12.32 -12.96 9.54
C ASP A 23 12.10 -11.62 10.27
N GLU A 24 13.07 -11.14 11.06
CA GLU A 24 12.97 -9.95 11.94
C GLU A 24 12.42 -8.69 11.26
N SER A 25 12.65 -8.53 9.94
CA SER A 25 12.16 -7.40 9.15
C SER A 25 11.52 -7.76 7.81
N LEU A 26 11.48 -9.06 7.49
CA LEU A 26 11.06 -9.55 6.18
C LEU A 26 9.65 -10.14 6.25
N TYR A 27 8.73 -9.57 5.48
CA TYR A 27 7.40 -10.15 5.30
C TYR A 27 7.44 -11.21 4.20
N GLN A 28 6.54 -12.19 4.29
CA GLN A 28 6.42 -13.28 3.32
C GLN A 28 6.31 -12.76 1.87
N ASN A 29 5.61 -11.64 1.66
CA ASN A 29 5.44 -11.04 0.33
C ASN A 29 6.77 -10.61 -0.33
N ALA A 30 7.84 -10.36 0.43
CA ALA A 30 9.14 -10.01 -0.13
C ALA A 30 9.74 -11.14 -0.99
N GLN A 31 9.26 -12.37 -0.86
CA GLN A 31 9.65 -13.50 -1.71
C GLN A 31 9.19 -13.35 -3.17
N PHE A 32 8.24 -12.46 -3.45
CA PHE A 32 7.81 -12.14 -4.81
C PHE A 32 8.69 -11.06 -5.48
N GLU A 33 9.74 -10.60 -4.81
CA GLU A 33 10.73 -9.65 -5.33
C GLU A 33 12.10 -10.31 -5.54
N ASP A 34 12.98 -9.62 -6.28
CA ASP A 34 14.35 -10.08 -6.49
C ASP A 34 15.26 -9.68 -5.32
N LEU A 35 15.42 -10.61 -4.38
CA LEU A 35 16.21 -10.40 -3.15
C LEU A 35 17.73 -10.54 -3.36
N ARG A 36 18.21 -10.78 -4.58
CA ARG A 36 19.66 -10.94 -4.83
C ARG A 36 20.40 -9.62 -4.57
N PRO A 37 21.61 -9.65 -3.98
CA PRO A 37 22.38 -8.43 -3.71
C PRO A 37 22.60 -7.53 -4.92
N VAL A 38 22.76 -8.12 -6.12
CA VAL A 38 22.95 -7.38 -7.39
C VAL A 38 21.76 -6.49 -7.74
N SER A 39 20.55 -6.86 -7.29
CA SER A 39 19.30 -6.17 -7.63
C SER A 39 18.93 -5.07 -6.63
N LYS A 40 19.56 -5.06 -5.44
CA LYS A 40 19.23 -4.14 -4.34
C LYS A 40 19.27 -2.68 -4.74
N GLU A 41 20.35 -2.24 -5.37
CA GLU A 41 20.50 -0.83 -5.79
C GLU A 41 19.46 -0.44 -6.85
N TYR A 42 19.15 -1.35 -7.77
CA TYR A 42 18.14 -1.10 -8.79
C TYR A 42 16.74 -0.93 -8.15
N ILE A 43 16.38 -1.81 -7.22
CA ILE A 43 15.09 -1.77 -6.51
C ILE A 43 14.99 -0.51 -5.64
N HIS A 44 16.05 -0.21 -4.87
CA HIS A 44 16.15 1.03 -4.08
C HIS A 44 15.86 2.27 -4.94
N ARG A 45 16.55 2.41 -6.08
CA ARG A 45 16.34 3.53 -7.00
C ARG A 45 14.93 3.56 -7.60
N CYS A 46 14.31 2.40 -7.82
CA CYS A 46 12.93 2.33 -8.28
C CYS A 46 11.95 2.85 -7.22
N HIS A 47 12.12 2.45 -5.95
CA HIS A 47 11.33 2.98 -4.85
C HIS A 47 11.55 4.50 -4.68
N MET A 48 12.80 4.96 -4.70
CA MET A 48 13.10 6.39 -4.51
C MET A 48 12.61 7.28 -5.66
N ARG A 49 12.43 6.74 -6.88
CA ARG A 49 11.93 7.51 -8.04
C ARG A 49 10.53 8.06 -7.81
N VAL A 50 9.70 7.40 -7.00
CA VAL A 50 8.32 7.84 -6.70
C VAL A 50 8.30 9.26 -6.13
N ASN A 51 9.24 9.62 -5.24
CA ASN A 51 9.32 10.96 -4.66
C ASN A 51 9.40 12.10 -5.68
N LYS A 52 9.94 11.84 -6.88
CA LYS A 52 10.05 12.86 -7.94
C LYS A 52 8.69 13.29 -8.50
N HIS A 53 7.66 12.49 -8.24
CA HIS A 53 6.30 12.69 -8.76
C HIS A 53 5.31 13.07 -7.66
N LEU A 54 5.73 13.05 -6.40
CA LEU A 54 4.91 13.46 -5.27
C LEU A 54 5.15 14.92 -4.95
N SER A 55 4.12 15.61 -4.45
CA SER A 55 4.34 16.91 -3.81
C SER A 55 5.33 16.72 -2.66
N PRO A 56 6.33 17.60 -2.51
CA PRO A 56 7.36 17.44 -1.47
C PRO A 56 6.81 17.62 -0.05
N LYS A 57 5.59 18.18 0.09
CA LYS A 57 4.86 18.37 1.36
C LYS A 57 3.35 18.42 1.12
N GLY A 58 2.56 18.21 2.17
CA GLY A 58 1.10 18.30 2.09
C GLY A 58 0.43 18.12 3.45
N ARG A 59 -0.90 18.16 3.48
CA ARG A 59 -1.69 17.85 4.66
C ARG A 59 -1.90 16.34 4.78
N PHE A 60 -2.42 15.70 3.75
CA PHE A 60 -2.69 14.26 3.77
C PHE A 60 -2.11 13.54 2.54
N PHE A 61 -1.36 12.47 2.80
CA PHE A 61 -0.87 11.55 1.78
C PHE A 61 -1.66 10.24 1.84
N LEU A 62 -2.33 9.84 0.76
CA LEU A 62 -2.99 8.52 0.67
C LEU A 62 -2.03 7.48 0.12
N ASP A 63 -1.87 6.39 0.87
CA ASP A 63 -1.21 5.17 0.44
C ASP A 63 -2.28 4.09 0.26
N ALA A 64 -2.75 3.92 -0.98
CA ALA A 64 -3.89 3.06 -1.32
C ALA A 64 -3.41 1.65 -1.71
N GLY A 65 -3.73 0.68 -0.86
CA GLY A 65 -3.09 -0.64 -0.85
C GLY A 65 -1.70 -0.58 -0.22
N SER A 66 -1.58 0.10 0.93
CA SER A 66 -0.29 0.45 1.54
C SER A 66 0.55 -0.75 1.97
N GLY A 67 -0.06 -1.92 2.14
CA GLY A 67 0.54 -3.03 2.84
C GLY A 67 1.03 -2.59 4.24
N PRO A 68 2.12 -3.19 4.74
CA PRO A 68 2.71 -2.90 6.02
C PRO A 68 3.75 -1.78 5.95
N VAL A 69 3.94 -1.11 4.80
CA VAL A 69 5.00 -0.11 4.61
C VAL A 69 6.39 -0.73 4.88
N GLN A 70 6.67 -1.83 4.19
CA GLN A 70 7.79 -2.72 4.50
C GLN A 70 9.18 -2.17 4.19
N TYR A 71 9.29 -1.16 3.32
CA TYR A 71 10.56 -0.59 2.88
C TYR A 71 10.82 0.78 3.49
N SER A 72 12.08 1.05 3.85
CA SER A 72 12.48 2.34 4.43
C SER A 72 12.27 3.49 3.44
N GLU A 73 12.45 3.22 2.14
CA GLU A 73 12.18 4.16 1.07
C GLU A 73 10.72 4.62 1.09
N TYR A 74 9.76 3.77 1.49
CA TYR A 74 8.35 4.16 1.51
C TYR A 74 8.07 5.21 2.56
N LEU A 75 8.87 5.31 3.64
CA LEU A 75 8.71 6.34 4.66
C LEU A 75 8.93 7.74 4.10
N THR A 76 9.80 7.86 3.09
CA THR A 76 10.14 9.15 2.46
C THR A 76 8.96 9.78 1.72
N TYR A 77 8.00 8.97 1.23
CA TYR A 77 6.87 9.44 0.42
C TYR A 77 5.95 10.41 1.18
N SER A 78 5.92 10.30 2.50
CA SER A 78 5.05 11.08 3.38
C SER A 78 5.81 11.88 4.43
N GLU A 79 7.12 12.06 4.29
CA GLU A 79 8.00 12.62 5.33
C GLU A 79 7.57 14.04 5.76
N ASN A 80 7.23 14.90 4.79
CA ASN A 80 6.78 16.27 5.05
C ASN A 80 5.26 16.46 4.91
N TYR A 81 4.49 15.37 5.06
CA TYR A 81 3.04 15.46 5.14
C TYR A 81 2.59 15.50 6.59
N HIS A 82 1.48 16.15 6.91
CA HIS A 82 0.98 16.16 8.29
C HIS A 82 0.50 14.77 8.75
N ALA A 83 -0.07 13.95 7.85
CA ALA A 83 -0.29 12.54 8.13
C ALA A 83 -0.27 11.69 6.86
N ARG A 84 0.16 10.42 7.01
CA ARG A 84 -0.02 9.36 6.02
C ARG A 84 -1.29 8.58 6.32
N VAL A 85 -2.19 8.51 5.36
CA VAL A 85 -3.38 7.64 5.42
C VAL A 85 -3.05 6.34 4.69
N CYS A 86 -2.80 5.29 5.47
CA CYS A 86 -2.64 3.92 4.99
C CYS A 86 -4.02 3.29 4.84
N MET A 87 -4.37 2.90 3.61
CA MET A 87 -5.58 2.14 3.35
C MET A 87 -5.21 0.79 2.75
N ASP A 88 -5.75 -0.29 3.30
CA ASP A 88 -5.52 -1.64 2.80
C ASP A 88 -6.73 -2.54 3.09
N ILE A 89 -6.97 -3.55 2.27
CA ILE A 89 -8.05 -4.52 2.51
C ILE A 89 -7.71 -5.45 3.71
N SER A 90 -6.42 -5.57 4.02
CA SER A 90 -5.90 -6.40 5.10
C SER A 90 -5.67 -5.60 6.39
N ILE A 91 -6.41 -5.98 7.44
CA ILE A 91 -6.22 -5.42 8.78
C ILE A 91 -4.82 -5.76 9.35
N VAL A 92 -4.27 -6.91 8.97
CA VAL A 92 -2.93 -7.35 9.42
C VAL A 92 -1.86 -6.44 8.83
N ALA A 93 -1.97 -6.08 7.54
CA ALA A 93 -1.08 -5.12 6.92
C ALA A 93 -1.06 -3.79 7.68
N LEU A 94 -2.24 -3.28 8.02
CA LEU A 94 -2.39 -2.01 8.72
C LEU A 94 -1.86 -2.06 10.16
N GLN A 95 -1.99 -3.18 10.85
CA GLN A 95 -1.37 -3.38 12.17
C GLN A 95 0.15 -3.31 12.09
N GLU A 96 0.75 -3.90 11.05
CA GLU A 96 2.19 -3.84 10.80
C GLU A 96 2.65 -2.43 10.38
N ALA A 97 1.91 -1.77 9.49
CA ALA A 97 2.15 -0.38 9.13
C ALA A 97 2.13 0.53 10.38
N LYS A 98 1.22 0.25 11.33
CA LYS A 98 1.13 1.00 12.59
C LYS A 98 2.36 0.87 13.46
N LYS A 99 3.00 -0.30 13.50
CA LYS A 99 4.27 -0.47 14.23
C LYS A 99 5.39 0.39 13.67
N ARG A 100 5.36 0.69 12.37
CA ARG A 100 6.40 1.45 11.67
C ARG A 100 6.16 2.96 11.66
N LEU A 101 4.91 3.38 11.47
CA LEU A 101 4.55 4.79 11.33
C LEU A 101 4.06 5.44 12.62
N GLY A 102 3.61 4.65 13.60
CA GLY A 102 3.07 5.17 14.86
C GLY A 102 1.98 6.21 14.64
N ASP A 103 2.16 7.37 15.27
CA ASP A 103 1.21 8.50 15.25
C ASP A 103 1.22 9.31 13.94
N HIS A 104 2.23 9.10 13.08
CA HIS A 104 2.27 9.70 11.74
C HIS A 104 1.21 9.09 10.81
N GLY A 105 0.82 7.85 11.07
CA GLY A 105 -0.14 7.12 10.26
C GLY A 105 -1.59 7.27 10.71
N ARG A 106 -2.50 7.11 9.75
CA ARG A 106 -3.94 6.84 9.93
C ARG A 106 -4.26 5.57 9.16
N TYR A 107 -4.99 4.64 9.75
CA TYR A 107 -5.13 3.28 9.22
C TYR A 107 -6.59 2.98 8.94
N VAL A 108 -6.92 2.69 7.69
CA VAL A 108 -8.29 2.51 7.22
C VAL A 108 -8.41 1.18 6.49
N VAL A 109 -9.23 0.27 6.98
CA VAL A 109 -9.57 -0.94 6.21
C VAL A 109 -10.54 -0.52 5.11
N GLY A 110 -10.17 -0.76 3.85
CA GLY A 110 -10.97 -0.32 2.71
C GLY A 110 -10.65 -1.07 1.42
N ASP A 111 -11.58 -1.00 0.46
CA ASP A 111 -11.40 -1.48 -0.90
C ASP A 111 -10.93 -0.30 -1.77
N ILE A 112 -9.85 -0.49 -2.53
CA ILE A 112 -9.30 0.54 -3.42
C ILE A 112 -10.25 0.92 -4.55
N ALA A 113 -11.17 0.01 -4.94
CA ALA A 113 -12.23 0.32 -5.91
C ALA A 113 -13.31 1.26 -5.32
N HIS A 114 -13.40 1.39 -4.01
CA HIS A 114 -14.44 2.15 -3.31
C HIS A 114 -13.82 2.95 -2.16
N LEU A 115 -13.14 4.05 -2.50
CA LEU A 115 -12.43 4.89 -1.55
C LEU A 115 -13.42 5.52 -0.53
N PRO A 116 -13.28 5.28 0.78
CA PRO A 116 -14.18 5.80 1.81
C PRO A 116 -13.79 7.23 2.24
N PHE A 117 -13.34 8.05 1.29
CA PHE A 117 -12.82 9.39 1.55
C PHE A 117 -13.66 10.42 0.80
N LYS A 118 -13.68 11.65 1.32
CA LYS A 118 -14.26 12.78 0.60
C LYS A 118 -13.35 13.12 -0.58
N ASP A 119 -13.94 13.68 -1.63
CA ASP A 119 -13.18 14.20 -2.76
C ASP A 119 -12.21 15.30 -2.32
N ASP A 120 -11.10 15.45 -3.06
CA ASP A 120 -10.11 16.51 -2.92
C ASP A 120 -9.48 16.69 -1.52
N VAL A 121 -9.40 15.62 -0.72
CA VAL A 121 -8.77 15.67 0.62
C VAL A 121 -7.28 15.34 0.66
N PHE A 122 -6.73 14.72 -0.38
CA PHE A 122 -5.33 14.28 -0.41
C PHE A 122 -4.48 15.15 -1.33
N ASP A 123 -3.34 15.60 -0.81
CA ASP A 123 -2.36 16.40 -1.57
C ASP A 123 -1.35 15.53 -2.32
N GLY A 124 -1.30 14.23 -2.00
CA GLY A 124 -0.47 13.23 -2.66
C GLY A 124 -1.10 11.84 -2.50
N ILE A 125 -1.04 11.05 -3.58
CA ILE A 125 -1.62 9.70 -3.62
C ILE A 125 -0.59 8.75 -4.25
N VAL A 126 -0.43 7.57 -3.66
CA VAL A 126 0.29 6.45 -4.28
C VAL A 126 -0.55 5.18 -4.19
N SER A 127 -0.38 4.29 -5.17
CA SER A 127 -0.82 2.90 -5.09
C SER A 127 0.24 2.04 -5.77
N LEU A 128 0.90 1.18 -5.00
CA LEU A 128 2.01 0.34 -5.48
C LEU A 128 1.61 -1.12 -5.38
N HIS A 129 1.77 -1.87 -6.48
CA HIS A 129 1.49 -3.31 -6.50
C HIS A 129 0.08 -3.70 -6.01
N THR A 130 -0.92 -2.82 -6.19
CA THR A 130 -2.30 -3.09 -5.76
C THR A 130 -3.27 -3.24 -6.94
N ILE A 131 -3.26 -2.29 -7.88
CA ILE A 131 -4.28 -2.18 -8.94
C ILE A 131 -4.37 -3.44 -9.80
N HIS A 132 -3.27 -4.19 -9.98
CA HIS A 132 -3.28 -5.41 -10.78
C HIS A 132 -4.17 -6.52 -10.18
N HIS A 133 -4.45 -6.50 -8.87
CA HIS A 133 -5.36 -7.42 -8.20
C HIS A 133 -6.84 -7.00 -8.28
N VAL A 134 -7.13 -5.78 -8.72
CA VAL A 134 -8.51 -5.30 -8.86
C VAL A 134 -9.15 -5.97 -10.08
N PRO A 135 -10.38 -6.52 -9.98
CA PRO A 135 -11.12 -7.06 -11.12
C PRO A 135 -11.22 -6.05 -12.27
N MET A 136 -11.28 -6.52 -13.52
CA MET A 136 -11.36 -5.63 -14.69
C MET A 136 -12.62 -4.77 -14.71
N GLU A 137 -13.73 -5.30 -14.20
CA GLU A 137 -15.03 -4.62 -14.13
C GLU A 137 -14.97 -3.41 -13.17
N ASP A 138 -14.22 -3.52 -12.07
CA ASP A 138 -13.98 -2.44 -11.12
C ASP A 138 -12.92 -1.42 -11.59
N LYS A 139 -12.12 -1.75 -12.63
CA LYS A 139 -11.12 -0.83 -13.21
C LYS A 139 -11.74 0.11 -14.24
N LEU A 140 -12.84 -0.31 -14.85
CA LEU A 140 -13.56 0.51 -15.82
C LEU A 140 -14.56 1.35 -15.03
N PRO A 141 -14.54 2.69 -15.15
CA PRO A 141 -15.66 3.47 -14.62
C PRO A 141 -16.92 2.91 -15.27
N GLY A 142 -17.89 2.50 -14.45
CA GLY A 142 -19.18 1.96 -14.90
C GLY A 142 -19.71 2.80 -16.05
N GLY A 143 -20.09 2.13 -17.13
CA GLY A 143 -20.33 2.71 -18.45
C GLY A 143 -21.19 3.98 -18.45
N CYS A 144 -20.88 4.85 -19.43
CA CYS A 144 -21.84 5.81 -19.98
C CYS A 144 -23.20 5.16 -20.26
#